data_AF-A0A2N2I3J5-F1
#
_entry.id   AF-A0A2N2I3J5-F1
#
_cell.length_a   1.000
_cell.length_b   1.000
_cell.length_c   1.000
_cell.angle_alpha   90.00
_cell.angle_beta   90.00
_cell.angle_gamma   90.00
#
_symmetry.space_group_name_H-M   'P 1'
#
loop_
_entity.id
_entity.type
_entity.pdbx_description
1 polymer ?
#
loop_
_entity_poly.entity_id
_entity_poly.type
_entity_poly.pdbx_seq_one_letter_code
_entity_poly.pdbx_strand_id
1 'polypeptide(L)'
;MNSSLAPRNVPTWALLPLTVVLVAALQCGASDDDAASGAGGVGGALGGAGGGGAVPEGGTDAACAKDAILCEGSVAWRCDATGSLVDPVDCANEDKACVTGLGCAACVPGSTGCSDGIGTYCLEDGSRVESFECDPLRGLSCQPEGCLGACTPQALGRTHAGCDFWPTVTANSAWSDWFPFGVLVVNTTDQPATLTVTRGVETVLTRSLDAAGVEVIELPWVDELKGPDADPLGKISPPPASVLSEASKGGGAFRLRSDQPVVVTQFNTLRASNEQGLNEGCPPDTSSGECLSYSNDASLLLPSSSLDATHELMGWTSWQLDPGATDPRGVGDFVSITAVQDGTTVTVKPSNRVLPFESGEGIEAGATRTFNLLQGDVLQLFSDASIQGAQLAGSEVTSTRPIQVLTGVPCVNVPVGVLTCDHVEE
;
A
#
# COMPACT_ATOMS: atom_id res chain seq x y z
N MET A 1 18.66 -64.49 17.54
CA MET A 1 19.12 -65.26 16.36
C MET A 1 19.48 -64.24 15.29
N ASN A 2 20.75 -64.25 14.89
CA ASN A 2 21.34 -63.34 13.90
C ASN A 2 20.85 -63.67 12.48
N SER A 3 20.53 -62.64 11.70
CA SER A 3 20.50 -62.67 10.23
C SER A 3 20.55 -61.22 9.75
N SER A 4 21.74 -60.65 9.61
CA SER A 4 22.58 -60.61 8.40
C SER A 4 21.94 -59.83 7.25
N LEU A 5 22.49 -58.63 7.06
CA LEU A 5 22.30 -57.72 5.93
C LEU A 5 22.71 -58.35 4.60
N ALA A 6 22.02 -57.98 3.53
CA ALA A 6 22.53 -57.97 2.16
C ALA A 6 22.09 -56.67 1.47
N PRO A 7 22.97 -55.96 0.73
CA PRO A 7 22.71 -54.63 0.20
C PRO A 7 21.87 -54.68 -1.08
N ARG A 8 20.92 -53.76 -1.23
CA ARG A 8 20.18 -53.57 -2.48
C ARG A 8 20.79 -52.44 -3.30
N ASN A 9 20.94 -52.75 -4.58
CA ASN A 9 21.53 -51.95 -5.65
C ASN A 9 20.95 -50.53 -5.75
N VAL A 10 21.85 -49.55 -5.83
CA VAL A 10 21.55 -48.18 -6.26
C VAL A 10 21.56 -48.16 -7.79
N PRO A 11 20.48 -47.75 -8.48
CA PRO A 11 20.55 -47.53 -9.91
C PRO A 11 21.16 -46.13 -10.17
N THR A 12 22.28 -46.13 -10.87
CA THR A 12 22.88 -44.97 -11.54
C THR A 12 21.93 -44.46 -12.61
N TRP A 13 21.30 -43.31 -12.38
CA TRP A 13 20.57 -42.57 -13.41
C TRP A 13 21.45 -41.43 -13.93
N ALA A 14 21.46 -41.34 -15.26
CA ALA A 14 22.38 -40.58 -16.07
C ALA A 14 22.24 -39.06 -15.87
N LEU A 15 23.40 -38.40 -15.85
CA LEU A 15 23.57 -36.98 -16.05
C LEU A 15 22.99 -36.59 -17.42
N LEU A 16 21.90 -35.83 -17.43
CA LEU A 16 21.46 -35.05 -18.59
C LEU A 16 21.90 -33.59 -18.40
N PRO A 17 22.44 -32.94 -19.44
CA PRO A 17 23.00 -31.61 -19.31
C PRO A 17 21.90 -30.55 -19.15
N LEU A 18 22.14 -29.64 -18.20
CA LEU A 18 21.37 -28.42 -17.98
C LEU A 18 21.53 -27.51 -19.21
N THR A 19 20.57 -27.51 -20.12
CA THR A 19 20.46 -26.48 -21.17
C THR A 19 19.88 -25.21 -20.55
N VAL A 20 20.74 -24.23 -20.30
CA VAL A 20 20.35 -22.85 -19.97
C VAL A 20 19.71 -22.24 -21.22
N VAL A 21 18.40 -22.06 -21.21
CA VAL A 21 17.68 -21.27 -22.21
C VAL A 21 17.79 -19.81 -21.78
N LEU A 22 18.73 -19.10 -22.38
CA LEU A 22 18.84 -17.64 -22.29
C LEU A 22 17.69 -17.05 -23.12
N VAL A 23 16.65 -16.53 -22.46
CA VAL A 23 15.63 -15.71 -23.16
C VAL A 23 16.22 -14.32 -23.33
N ALA A 24 16.79 -14.07 -24.51
CA ALA A 24 17.17 -12.74 -24.94
C ALA A 24 15.89 -11.92 -25.20
N ALA A 25 15.71 -10.84 -24.44
CA ALA A 25 14.70 -9.84 -24.76
C ALA A 25 15.02 -9.25 -26.15
N LEU A 26 14.12 -9.45 -27.10
CA LEU A 26 14.14 -8.74 -28.38
C LEU A 26 13.77 -7.27 -28.10
N GLN A 27 14.78 -6.41 -28.01
CA GLN A 27 14.63 -4.99 -28.34
C GLN A 27 14.24 -4.88 -29.83
N CYS A 28 13.06 -4.34 -30.11
CA CYS A 28 12.79 -3.74 -31.42
C CYS A 28 13.60 -2.45 -31.54
N GLY A 29 14.81 -2.56 -32.07
CA GLY A 29 15.52 -1.44 -32.69
C GLY A 29 15.00 -1.25 -34.11
N ALA A 30 14.35 -0.12 -34.37
CA ALA A 30 14.27 0.45 -35.71
C ALA A 30 15.41 1.48 -35.82
N SER A 31 16.27 1.23 -36.81
CA SER A 31 17.48 1.96 -37.15
C SER A 31 17.22 3.35 -37.73
N ASP A 32 18.16 4.25 -37.41
CA ASP A 32 18.31 5.64 -37.83
C ASP A 32 18.55 5.84 -39.34
N ASP A 33 18.17 7.04 -39.82
CA ASP A 33 18.88 7.98 -40.73
C ASP A 33 17.83 9.03 -41.15
N ASP A 34 17.86 10.31 -40.74
CA ASP A 34 18.84 11.33 -41.13
C ASP A 34 18.99 12.47 -40.09
N ALA A 35 20.24 12.64 -39.65
CA ALA A 35 21.04 13.87 -39.56
C ALA A 35 20.40 15.26 -39.27
N ALA A 36 20.81 15.78 -38.12
CA ALA A 36 21.66 16.98 -37.94
C ALA A 36 21.02 18.34 -37.61
N SER A 37 21.33 18.75 -36.36
CA SER A 37 21.81 20.06 -35.86
C SER A 37 20.98 20.52 -34.66
N GLY A 38 21.52 20.89 -33.50
CA GLY A 38 22.88 21.03 -33.00
C GLY A 38 22.83 21.63 -31.58
N ALA A 39 23.93 21.48 -30.83
CA ALA A 39 24.23 22.07 -29.50
C ALA A 39 23.34 21.56 -28.34
N GLY A 40 23.84 20.90 -27.29
CA GLY A 40 25.03 21.22 -26.51
C GLY A 40 24.60 21.98 -25.26
N GLY A 41 24.23 21.25 -24.19
CA GLY A 41 23.81 21.84 -22.92
C GLY A 41 24.00 20.86 -21.76
N VAL A 42 24.93 21.21 -20.88
CA VAL A 42 25.39 20.48 -19.70
C VAL A 42 24.46 20.78 -18.51
N GLY A 43 24.50 19.94 -17.48
CA GLY A 43 23.48 19.83 -16.43
C GLY A 43 23.38 20.97 -15.40
N GLY A 44 22.47 20.80 -14.45
CA GLY A 44 22.32 21.72 -13.32
C GLY A 44 21.15 21.36 -12.41
N ALA A 45 21.47 20.71 -11.29
CA ALA A 45 20.57 20.48 -10.16
C ALA A 45 20.03 21.79 -9.58
N LEU A 46 18.73 21.81 -9.24
CA LEU A 46 18.12 22.91 -8.49
C LEU A 46 18.15 22.58 -7.00
N GLY A 47 19.25 22.95 -6.34
CA GLY A 47 19.28 23.21 -4.91
C GLY A 47 18.99 24.69 -4.67
N GLY A 48 17.78 25.00 -4.21
CA GLY A 48 17.37 26.36 -3.85
C GLY A 48 17.72 26.69 -2.42
N ALA A 49 18.93 27.23 -2.20
CA ALA A 49 19.27 27.89 -0.94
C ALA A 49 18.51 29.22 -0.84
N GLY A 50 17.90 29.47 0.33
CA GLY A 50 17.26 30.73 0.66
C GLY A 50 18.21 31.92 0.50
N GLY A 51 17.78 32.90 -0.30
CA GLY A 51 18.47 34.17 -0.46
C GLY A 51 17.44 35.29 -0.57
N GLY A 52 17.38 36.13 0.45
CA GLY A 52 16.63 37.39 0.38
C GLY A 52 17.21 38.26 -0.72
N GLY A 53 16.48 38.39 -1.82
CA GLY A 53 16.81 39.33 -2.89
C GLY A 53 16.33 40.72 -2.53
N ALA A 54 17.26 41.63 -2.22
CA ALA A 54 16.97 43.05 -2.13
C ALA A 54 16.69 43.61 -3.54
N VAL A 55 15.69 44.48 -3.64
CA VAL A 55 15.30 45.19 -4.87
C VAL A 55 16.45 46.12 -5.31
N PRO A 56 16.88 46.11 -6.59
CA PRO A 56 17.84 47.09 -7.08
C PRO A 56 17.15 48.43 -7.30
N GLU A 57 17.69 49.50 -6.70
CA GLU A 57 17.26 50.87 -6.99
C GLU A 57 17.71 51.27 -8.41
N GLY A 58 16.74 51.44 -9.32
CA GLY A 58 16.86 52.31 -10.50
C GLY A 58 17.31 51.66 -11.81
N GLY A 59 16.34 51.40 -12.71
CA GLY A 59 16.57 51.11 -14.13
C GLY A 59 15.27 50.70 -14.84
N THR A 60 14.96 51.28 -16.00
CA THR A 60 13.67 51.19 -16.73
C THR A 60 13.45 49.88 -17.49
N ASP A 61 13.72 48.74 -16.87
CA ASP A 61 13.37 47.42 -17.41
C ASP A 61 12.25 46.81 -16.57
N ALA A 62 11.28 46.17 -17.21
CA ALA A 62 10.13 45.53 -16.56
C ALA A 62 10.56 44.76 -15.30
N ALA A 63 10.03 45.12 -14.12
CA ALA A 63 10.51 44.61 -12.83
C ALA A 63 10.32 43.09 -12.66
N CYS A 64 9.48 42.49 -13.51
CA CYS A 64 9.14 41.07 -13.50
C CYS A 64 8.35 40.65 -14.74
N ALA A 65 8.28 39.35 -14.99
CA ALA A 65 7.46 38.77 -16.05
C ALA A 65 5.96 38.91 -15.75
N LYS A 66 5.12 39.06 -16.79
CA LYS A 66 3.66 39.12 -16.64
C LYS A 66 3.14 37.93 -15.83
N ASP A 67 2.20 38.20 -14.92
CA ASP A 67 1.55 37.25 -14.01
C ASP A 67 2.51 36.60 -12.99
N ALA A 68 3.79 36.97 -12.94
CA ALA A 68 4.69 36.56 -11.87
C ALA A 68 4.21 37.11 -10.52
N ILE A 69 4.41 36.32 -9.47
CA ILE A 69 4.14 36.72 -8.09
C ILE A 69 5.46 36.99 -7.39
N LEU A 70 5.62 38.20 -6.85
CA LEU A 70 6.78 38.61 -6.07
C LEU A 70 6.35 38.93 -4.64
N CYS A 71 7.26 38.71 -3.69
CA CYS A 71 7.02 38.98 -2.28
C CYS A 71 7.92 40.10 -1.77
N GLU A 72 7.31 41.10 -1.12
CA GLU A 72 8.00 42.13 -0.36
C GLU A 72 7.52 42.05 1.10
N GLY A 73 8.36 41.45 1.96
CA GLY A 73 7.95 41.15 3.34
C GLY A 73 6.78 40.16 3.38
N SER A 74 5.65 40.57 3.96
CA SER A 74 4.41 39.76 3.99
C SER A 74 3.47 40.01 2.80
N VAL A 75 3.81 40.95 1.91
CA VAL A 75 2.89 41.37 0.83
C VAL A 75 3.27 40.68 -0.48
N ALA A 76 2.31 39.93 -1.03
CA ALA A 76 2.38 39.34 -2.35
C ALA A 76 1.89 40.36 -3.39
N TRP A 77 2.67 40.51 -4.46
CA TRP A 77 2.39 41.40 -5.57
C TRP A 77 2.31 40.60 -6.87
N ARG A 78 1.37 40.96 -7.75
CA ARG A 78 1.28 40.41 -9.11
C ARG A 78 1.92 41.37 -10.10
N CYS A 79 2.61 40.83 -11.09
CA CYS A 79 3.18 41.63 -12.17
C CYS A 79 2.19 41.78 -13.33
N ASP A 80 1.89 43.02 -13.71
CA ASP A 80 1.05 43.29 -14.88
C ASP A 80 1.81 43.05 -16.21
N ALA A 81 1.13 43.26 -17.34
CA ALA A 81 1.72 43.08 -18.67
C ALA A 81 2.88 44.05 -19.00
N THR A 82 3.04 45.12 -18.22
CA THR A 82 4.12 46.11 -18.35
C THR A 82 5.30 45.82 -17.41
N GLY A 83 5.17 44.80 -16.55
CA GLY A 83 6.16 44.48 -15.52
C GLY A 83 6.06 45.38 -14.28
N SER A 84 4.92 46.04 -14.06
CA SER A 84 4.66 46.82 -12.85
C SER A 84 3.99 45.95 -11.79
N LEU A 85 4.35 46.15 -10.51
CA LEU A 85 3.71 45.46 -9.38
C LEU A 85 2.31 46.05 -9.14
N VAL A 86 1.31 45.18 -9.14
CA VAL A 86 -0.11 45.48 -8.92
C VAL A 86 -0.72 44.45 -7.94
N ASP A 87 -1.98 44.68 -7.55
CA ASP A 87 -2.78 43.75 -6.74
C ASP A 87 -2.10 43.27 -5.44
N PRO A 88 -1.71 44.18 -4.51
CA PRO A 88 -1.08 43.78 -3.25
C PRO A 88 -2.03 42.96 -2.38
N VAL A 89 -1.55 41.81 -1.92
CA VAL A 89 -2.22 40.95 -0.94
C VAL A 89 -1.30 40.78 0.26
N ASP A 90 -1.72 41.24 1.43
CA ASP A 90 -0.95 41.07 2.67
C ASP A 90 -1.25 39.71 3.29
N CYS A 91 -0.32 38.76 3.12
CA CYS A 91 -0.46 37.39 3.57
C CYS A 91 -0.50 37.27 5.10
N ALA A 92 0.05 38.25 5.83
CA ALA A 92 -0.01 38.26 7.30
C ALA A 92 -1.45 38.42 7.81
N ASN A 93 -2.34 39.07 7.05
CA ASN A 93 -3.76 39.17 7.41
C ASN A 93 -4.52 37.84 7.24
N GLU A 94 -3.93 36.87 6.56
CA GLU A 94 -4.46 35.51 6.38
C GLU A 94 -3.69 34.46 7.19
N ASP A 95 -2.79 34.87 8.09
CA ASP A 95 -1.87 33.98 8.82
C ASP A 95 -1.02 33.09 7.88
N LYS A 96 -0.64 33.63 6.72
CA LYS A 96 0.10 32.94 5.66
C LYS A 96 1.48 33.53 5.43
N ALA A 97 2.39 32.72 4.90
CA ALA A 97 3.69 33.16 4.43
C ALA A 97 3.59 33.72 3.01
N CYS A 98 4.27 34.84 2.72
CA CYS A 98 4.45 35.28 1.35
C CYS A 98 5.58 34.48 0.71
N VAL A 99 5.26 33.70 -0.32
CA VAL A 99 6.22 32.89 -1.08
C VAL A 99 6.27 33.36 -2.52
N THR A 100 7.44 33.79 -2.98
CA THR A 100 7.64 34.22 -4.37
C THR A 100 7.25 33.10 -5.33
N GLY A 101 6.47 33.41 -6.37
CA GLY A 101 5.91 32.45 -7.31
C GLY A 101 4.57 31.82 -6.91
N LEU A 102 4.23 31.76 -5.62
CA LEU A 102 2.97 31.18 -5.11
C LEU A 102 2.01 32.23 -4.54
N GLY A 103 2.55 33.32 -3.98
CA GLY A 103 1.79 34.31 -3.22
C GLY A 103 1.59 33.89 -1.77
N CYS A 104 0.37 34.05 -1.24
CA CYS A 104 0.08 33.69 0.13
C CYS A 104 -0.10 32.18 0.27
N ALA A 105 0.94 31.52 0.79
CA ALA A 105 1.00 30.09 1.05
C ALA A 105 0.83 29.79 2.55
N ALA A 106 0.28 28.63 2.90
CA ALA A 106 0.11 28.22 4.29
C ALA A 106 1.45 28.07 5.02
N CYS A 107 2.49 27.68 4.28
CA CYS A 107 3.86 27.55 4.77
C CYS A 107 4.84 27.76 3.62
N VAL A 108 6.13 27.93 3.94
CA VAL A 108 7.20 28.02 2.93
C VAL A 108 7.47 26.61 2.38
N PRO A 109 7.27 26.35 1.07
CA PRO A 109 7.55 25.04 0.47
C PRO A 109 8.92 24.50 0.83
N GLY A 110 9.00 23.20 1.13
CA GLY A 110 10.26 22.56 1.49
C GLY A 110 10.73 22.83 2.92
N SER A 111 10.09 23.76 3.66
CA SER A 111 10.43 24.00 5.06
C SER A 111 10.18 22.77 5.92
N THR A 112 11.12 22.50 6.81
CA THR A 112 11.11 21.34 7.69
C THR A 112 11.40 21.77 9.13
N GLY A 113 10.97 20.94 10.07
CA GLY A 113 11.28 21.08 11.48
C GLY A 113 11.08 19.76 12.18
N CYS A 114 11.61 19.62 13.39
CA CYS A 114 11.28 18.50 14.25
C CYS A 114 11.28 18.92 15.72
N SER A 115 10.23 18.53 16.44
CA SER A 115 10.11 18.70 17.89
C SER A 115 9.48 17.46 18.48
N ASP A 116 9.99 17.00 19.62
CA ASP A 116 9.43 15.88 20.38
C ASP A 116 9.24 14.59 19.54
N GLY A 117 10.16 14.35 18.60
CA GLY A 117 10.10 13.20 17.70
C GLY A 117 9.07 13.32 16.58
N ILE A 118 8.42 14.47 16.42
CA ILE A 118 7.47 14.75 15.33
C ILE A 118 8.14 15.66 14.31
N GLY A 119 8.38 15.12 13.12
CA GLY A 119 8.84 15.86 11.96
C GLY A 119 7.70 16.63 11.31
N THR A 120 7.99 17.81 10.78
CA THR A 120 7.08 18.61 9.96
C THR A 120 7.70 18.90 8.60
N TYR A 121 6.85 19.01 7.59
CA TYR A 121 7.24 19.32 6.22
C TYR A 121 6.15 20.13 5.52
N CYS A 122 6.52 21.24 4.92
CA CYS A 122 5.61 21.96 4.04
C CYS A 122 5.65 21.38 2.63
N LEU A 123 4.48 21.03 2.08
CA LEU A 123 4.36 20.55 0.70
C LEU A 123 4.98 21.52 -0.30
N GLU A 124 5.46 21.00 -1.42
CA GLU A 124 6.09 21.80 -2.50
C GLU A 124 5.15 22.87 -3.09
N ASP A 125 3.84 22.70 -2.99
CA ASP A 125 2.84 23.68 -3.43
C ASP A 125 2.49 24.73 -2.35
N GLY A 126 3.09 24.63 -1.15
CA GLY A 126 2.85 25.53 -0.03
C GLY A 126 1.45 25.44 0.58
N SER A 127 0.66 24.41 0.23
CA SER A 127 -0.76 24.32 0.61
C SER A 127 -0.98 23.94 2.07
N ARG A 128 -0.11 23.11 2.65
CA ARG A 128 -0.19 22.68 4.06
C ARG A 128 1.14 22.15 4.61
N VAL A 129 1.24 22.15 5.94
CA VAL A 129 2.27 21.42 6.68
C VAL A 129 1.76 20.01 6.98
N GLU A 130 2.53 19.01 6.60
CA GLU A 130 2.33 17.63 7.03
C GLU A 130 3.21 17.32 8.24
N SER A 131 2.67 16.53 9.17
CA SER A 131 3.40 16.02 10.31
C SER A 131 3.54 14.50 10.21
N PHE A 132 4.68 13.99 10.67
CA PHE A 132 4.96 12.56 10.67
C PHE A 132 5.88 12.21 11.84
N GLU A 133 5.77 10.96 12.29
CA GLU A 133 6.63 10.44 13.34
C GLU A 133 8.07 10.27 12.83
N CYS A 134 9.04 10.88 13.50
CA CYS A 134 10.46 10.69 13.23
C CYS A 134 10.94 9.39 13.91
N ASP A 135 10.44 8.27 13.39
CA ASP A 135 10.58 6.94 13.99
C ASP A 135 12.01 6.36 13.82
N PRO A 136 12.74 6.11 14.92
CA PRO A 136 14.07 5.50 14.86
C PRO A 136 14.10 4.11 14.22
N LEU A 137 13.00 3.35 14.25
CA LEU A 137 12.89 2.05 13.56
C LEU A 137 12.84 2.20 12.04
N ARG A 138 12.61 3.41 11.54
CA ARG A 138 12.74 3.77 10.12
C ARG A 138 14.08 4.45 9.81
N GLY A 139 15.07 4.32 10.69
CA GLY A 139 16.38 4.95 10.52
C GLY A 139 16.33 6.48 10.58
N LEU A 140 15.28 7.05 11.19
CA LEU A 140 15.06 8.48 11.26
C LEU A 140 15.63 9.09 12.54
N SER A 141 16.18 10.31 12.44
CA SER A 141 16.67 11.10 13.57
C SER A 141 16.06 12.49 13.58
N CYS A 142 15.46 12.88 14.70
CA CYS A 142 14.87 14.21 14.89
C CYS A 142 15.96 15.24 15.24
N GLN A 143 16.11 16.28 14.42
CA GLN A 143 16.99 17.42 14.66
C GLN A 143 16.21 18.74 14.54
N PRO A 144 16.68 19.87 15.10
CA PRO A 144 15.96 21.15 15.02
C PRO A 144 15.61 21.57 13.58
N GLU A 145 16.47 21.24 12.62
CA GLU A 145 16.29 21.50 11.19
C GLU A 145 15.30 20.56 10.50
N GLY A 146 14.90 19.45 11.11
CA GLY A 146 14.02 18.46 10.49
C GLY A 146 14.29 17.03 10.94
N CYS A 147 13.43 16.13 10.47
CA CYS A 147 13.67 14.70 10.59
C CYS A 147 14.62 14.26 9.46
N LEU A 148 15.73 13.60 9.80
CA LEU A 148 16.78 13.18 8.87
C LEU A 148 16.80 11.67 8.69
N GLY A 149 17.04 11.20 7.46
CA GLY A 149 17.20 9.77 7.11
C GLY A 149 16.73 9.48 5.69
N ALA A 150 16.98 8.25 5.19
CA ALA A 150 16.56 7.84 3.84
C ALA A 150 15.04 7.65 3.72
N CYS A 151 14.36 7.52 4.86
CA CYS A 151 12.93 7.24 4.95
C CYS A 151 12.06 8.48 5.20
N THR A 152 12.62 9.68 5.02
CA THR A 152 11.86 10.91 5.17
C THR A 152 10.91 11.09 3.97
N PRO A 153 9.74 11.74 4.14
CA PRO A 153 8.82 11.96 3.03
C PRO A 153 9.47 12.64 1.81
N GLN A 154 10.43 13.53 2.04
CA GLN A 154 11.16 14.24 0.98
C GLN A 154 12.12 13.34 0.22
N ALA A 155 12.77 12.40 0.92
CA ALA A 155 13.68 11.45 0.30
C ALA A 155 12.91 10.36 -0.49
N LEU A 156 11.74 9.94 0.00
CA LEU A 156 10.94 8.89 -0.61
C LEU A 156 10.04 9.39 -1.75
N GLY A 157 9.38 10.53 -1.56
CA GLY A 157 8.25 10.94 -2.39
C GLY A 157 7.07 9.97 -2.34
N ARG A 158 6.14 10.12 -3.29
CA ARG A 158 5.00 9.21 -3.48
C ARG A 158 5.37 8.11 -4.47
N THR A 159 5.90 6.99 -3.97
CA THR A 159 6.30 5.82 -4.77
C THR A 159 5.87 4.51 -4.09
N HIS A 160 6.12 3.37 -4.72
CA HIS A 160 5.91 2.04 -4.11
C HIS A 160 7.12 1.56 -3.29
N ALA A 161 8.21 2.34 -3.26
CA ALA A 161 9.36 2.11 -2.39
C ALA A 161 9.24 3.01 -1.14
N GLY A 162 9.42 2.43 0.04
CA GLY A 162 9.26 3.18 1.28
C GLY A 162 9.73 2.40 2.50
N CYS A 163 9.33 2.86 3.69
CA CYS A 163 9.88 2.38 4.96
C CYS A 163 8.83 2.07 6.03
N ASP A 164 7.54 2.23 5.72
CA ASP A 164 6.42 1.99 6.63
C ASP A 164 5.25 1.42 5.82
N PHE A 165 4.91 0.17 6.07
CA PHE A 165 3.91 -0.60 5.33
C PHE A 165 2.95 -1.29 6.29
N TRP A 166 1.75 -1.59 5.79
CA TRP A 166 0.69 -2.20 6.60
C TRP A 166 0.22 -3.52 5.99
N PRO A 167 0.96 -4.63 6.16
CA PRO A 167 0.46 -5.94 5.74
C PRO A 167 -0.84 -6.25 6.49
N THR A 168 -1.91 -6.50 5.73
CA THR A 168 -3.27 -6.63 6.24
C THR A 168 -3.86 -7.93 5.72
N VAL A 169 -4.13 -8.87 6.63
CA VAL A 169 -4.88 -10.08 6.31
C VAL A 169 -6.24 -9.69 5.75
N THR A 170 -6.60 -10.24 4.59
CA THR A 170 -7.95 -10.12 4.02
C THR A 170 -8.63 -11.49 3.96
N ALA A 171 -9.93 -11.53 3.67
CA ALA A 171 -10.67 -12.76 3.63
C ALA A 171 -10.13 -13.75 2.59
N ASN A 172 -9.88 -14.97 3.05
CA ASN A 172 -9.33 -16.05 2.24
C ASN A 172 -9.73 -17.40 2.84
N SER A 173 -10.08 -18.36 1.97
CA SER A 173 -10.56 -19.68 2.38
C SER A 173 -9.51 -20.78 2.37
N ALA A 174 -8.25 -20.45 2.05
CA ALA A 174 -7.12 -21.38 2.10
C ALA A 174 -6.95 -21.97 3.51
N TRP A 175 -6.41 -23.18 3.58
CA TRP A 175 -6.18 -23.84 4.86
C TRP A 175 -5.03 -23.20 5.63
N SER A 176 -5.36 -22.57 6.76
CA SER A 176 -4.47 -21.70 7.53
C SER A 176 -3.23 -22.41 8.05
N ASP A 177 -3.38 -23.70 8.40
CA ASP A 177 -2.30 -24.52 9.00
C ASP A 177 -1.18 -24.86 8.01
N TRP A 178 -1.45 -24.83 6.70
CA TRP A 178 -0.47 -25.24 5.67
C TRP A 178 -0.06 -24.12 4.73
N PHE A 179 -0.86 -23.06 4.63
CA PHE A 179 -0.62 -21.95 3.71
C PHE A 179 -0.53 -20.64 4.47
N PRO A 180 0.69 -20.15 4.72
CA PRO A 180 0.88 -18.94 5.52
C PRO A 180 0.53 -17.69 4.72
N PHE A 181 -0.06 -16.72 5.41
CA PHE A 181 -0.04 -15.33 5.01
C PHE A 181 1.38 -14.76 5.18
N GLY A 182 1.74 -13.74 4.40
CA GLY A 182 3.01 -13.07 4.64
C GLY A 182 3.39 -12.07 3.58
N VAL A 183 4.65 -11.66 3.61
CA VAL A 183 5.19 -10.64 2.71
C VAL A 183 6.51 -11.06 2.11
N LEU A 184 6.73 -10.64 0.87
CA LEU A 184 8.04 -10.58 0.22
C LEU A 184 8.55 -9.14 0.32
N VAL A 185 9.75 -8.98 0.88
CA VAL A 185 10.39 -7.67 1.03
C VAL A 185 11.64 -7.64 0.16
N VAL A 186 11.73 -6.64 -0.70
CA VAL A 186 12.88 -6.41 -1.59
C VAL A 186 13.57 -5.12 -1.18
N ASN A 187 14.83 -5.23 -0.77
CA ASN A 187 15.68 -4.07 -0.52
C ASN A 187 16.32 -3.64 -1.83
N THR A 188 15.95 -2.47 -2.33
CA THR A 188 16.47 -1.93 -3.60
C THR A 188 17.69 -1.04 -3.41
N THR A 189 18.17 -0.88 -2.17
CA THR A 189 19.31 -0.03 -1.83
C THR A 189 20.64 -0.78 -1.80
N ASP A 190 21.74 -0.02 -1.76
CA ASP A 190 23.10 -0.54 -1.60
C ASP A 190 23.52 -0.68 -0.12
N GLN A 191 22.60 -0.43 0.82
CA GLN A 191 22.80 -0.59 2.26
C GLN A 191 21.98 -1.78 2.78
N PRO A 192 22.48 -2.53 3.78
CA PRO A 192 21.63 -3.48 4.49
C PRO A 192 20.52 -2.75 5.23
N ALA A 193 19.37 -3.41 5.37
CA ALA A 193 18.19 -2.89 6.06
C ALA A 193 17.86 -3.73 7.30
N THR A 194 17.28 -3.09 8.31
CA THR A 194 16.67 -3.74 9.46
C THR A 194 15.15 -3.65 9.34
N LEU A 195 14.50 -4.80 9.25
CA LEU A 195 13.04 -4.92 9.20
C LEU A 195 12.50 -5.19 10.61
N THR A 196 11.50 -4.42 11.03
CA THR A 196 10.76 -4.63 12.28
C THR A 196 9.28 -4.75 11.97
N VAL A 197 8.68 -5.88 12.34
CA VAL A 197 7.23 -6.10 12.20
C VAL A 197 6.57 -6.10 13.56
N THR A 198 5.53 -5.29 13.71
CA THR A 198 4.70 -5.20 14.92
C THR A 198 3.24 -5.50 14.61
N ARG A 199 2.48 -5.94 15.62
CA ARG A 199 1.00 -5.97 15.60
C ARG A 199 0.51 -5.36 16.91
N GLY A 200 -0.19 -4.23 16.81
CA GLY A 200 -0.42 -3.36 17.97
C GLY A 200 0.92 -2.96 18.60
N VAL A 201 1.06 -3.15 19.92
CA VAL A 201 2.30 -2.83 20.66
C VAL A 201 3.33 -3.96 20.66
N GLU A 202 2.96 -5.15 20.17
CA GLU A 202 3.83 -6.33 20.20
C GLU A 202 4.76 -6.35 19.00
N THR A 203 6.05 -6.63 19.25
CA THR A 203 7.00 -6.96 18.18
C THR A 203 6.85 -8.42 17.80
N VAL A 204 6.41 -8.66 16.57
CA VAL A 204 6.26 -10.01 16.00
C VAL A 204 7.63 -10.56 15.64
N LEU A 205 8.46 -9.76 14.96
CA LEU A 205 9.82 -10.13 14.59
C LEU A 205 10.69 -8.93 14.22
N THR A 206 12.00 -9.18 14.26
CA THR A 206 13.03 -8.33 13.66
C THR A 206 13.90 -9.20 12.76
N ARG A 207 14.30 -8.66 11.60
CA ARG A 207 15.16 -9.33 10.60
C ARG A 207 16.15 -8.34 10.01
N SER A 208 17.35 -8.83 9.69
CA SER A 208 18.28 -8.11 8.81
C SER A 208 18.04 -8.55 7.38
N LEU A 209 18.04 -7.60 6.45
CA LEU A 209 17.93 -7.83 5.02
C LEU A 209 19.17 -7.24 4.35
N ASP A 210 19.91 -8.06 3.61
CA ASP A 210 21.12 -7.61 2.92
C ASP A 210 20.82 -6.50 1.89
N ALA A 211 21.86 -5.74 1.53
CA ALA A 211 21.81 -4.80 0.41
C ALA A 211 21.44 -5.55 -0.88
N ALA A 212 20.56 -4.96 -1.71
CA ALA A 212 19.99 -5.62 -2.88
C ALA A 212 19.34 -7.01 -2.59
N GLY A 213 18.96 -7.26 -1.33
CA GLY A 213 18.47 -8.54 -0.84
C GLY A 213 16.96 -8.70 -0.97
N VAL A 214 16.52 -9.95 -0.79
CA VAL A 214 15.11 -10.33 -0.76
C VAL A 214 14.85 -11.22 0.46
N GLU A 215 13.77 -10.97 1.19
CA GLU A 215 13.32 -11.77 2.34
C GLU A 215 11.84 -12.14 2.19
N VAL A 216 11.50 -13.38 2.54
CA VAL A 216 10.10 -13.81 2.72
C VAL A 216 9.81 -13.88 4.22
N ILE A 217 8.76 -13.21 4.67
CA ILE A 217 8.35 -13.16 6.06
C ILE A 217 6.96 -13.78 6.17
N GLU A 218 6.88 -14.95 6.80
CA GLU A 218 5.60 -15.55 7.20
C GLU A 218 5.03 -14.79 8.40
N LEU A 219 3.75 -14.43 8.30
CA LEU A 219 3.01 -13.71 9.33
C LEU A 219 1.80 -14.54 9.74
N PRO A 220 1.43 -14.55 11.03
CA PRO A 220 0.28 -15.33 11.47
C PRO A 220 -1.00 -14.76 10.89
N TRP A 221 -1.96 -15.64 10.61
CA TRP A 221 -3.31 -15.24 10.25
C TRP A 221 -3.98 -14.42 11.36
N VAL A 222 -4.95 -13.60 10.95
CA VAL A 222 -5.89 -12.90 11.83
C VAL A 222 -7.27 -13.48 11.54
N ASP A 223 -7.70 -14.44 12.34
CA ASP A 223 -8.84 -15.31 12.05
C ASP A 223 -10.13 -14.54 11.72
N GLU A 224 -10.40 -13.46 12.45
CA GLU A 224 -11.58 -12.61 12.24
C GLU A 224 -11.56 -11.85 10.90
N LEU A 225 -10.38 -11.57 10.34
CA LEU A 225 -10.24 -10.96 9.01
C LEU A 225 -10.18 -11.99 7.90
N LYS A 226 -9.53 -13.14 8.14
CA LYS A 226 -9.40 -14.22 7.17
C LYS A 226 -10.73 -14.92 6.90
N GLY A 227 -11.49 -15.18 7.97
CA GLY A 227 -12.64 -16.07 7.93
C GLY A 227 -12.27 -17.55 7.94
N PRO A 228 -13.27 -18.43 7.80
CA PRO A 228 -13.09 -19.88 7.93
C PRO A 228 -12.33 -20.49 6.76
N ASP A 229 -11.55 -21.52 7.06
CA ASP A 229 -10.97 -22.40 6.05
C ASP A 229 -12.06 -23.15 5.27
N ALA A 230 -11.76 -23.49 4.01
CA ALA A 230 -12.58 -24.42 3.24
C ALA A 230 -12.60 -25.81 3.90
N ASP A 231 -13.67 -26.58 3.69
CA ASP A 231 -13.70 -27.97 4.14
C ASP A 231 -12.82 -28.88 3.26
N PRO A 232 -12.57 -30.14 3.65
CA PRO A 232 -11.75 -31.07 2.86
C PRO A 232 -12.30 -31.41 1.46
N LEU A 233 -13.53 -31.01 1.14
CA LEU A 233 -14.15 -31.15 -0.18
C LEU A 233 -14.08 -29.84 -1.00
N GLY A 234 -13.38 -28.82 -0.50
CA GLY A 234 -13.28 -27.50 -1.12
C GLY A 234 -14.54 -26.66 -0.96
N LYS A 235 -15.43 -26.99 -0.01
CA LYS A 235 -16.58 -26.16 0.29
C LYS A 235 -16.16 -24.97 1.14
N ILE A 236 -16.45 -23.78 0.63
CA ILE A 236 -16.16 -22.51 1.29
C ILE A 236 -17.40 -22.04 2.06
N SER A 237 -17.16 -21.49 3.24
CA SER A 237 -18.16 -20.81 4.07
C SER A 237 -18.01 -19.30 3.89
N PRO A 238 -18.97 -18.62 3.22
CA PRO A 238 -18.89 -17.18 3.04
C PRO A 238 -18.84 -16.44 4.37
N PRO A 239 -18.10 -15.31 4.47
CA PRO A 239 -18.15 -14.44 5.63
C PRO A 239 -19.60 -13.99 5.91
N PRO A 240 -20.14 -14.22 7.11
CA PRO A 240 -21.55 -13.91 7.40
C PRO A 240 -21.78 -12.43 7.74
N ALA A 241 -20.71 -11.68 7.99
CA ALA A 241 -20.75 -10.32 8.50
C ALA A 241 -19.51 -9.53 8.08
N SER A 242 -19.64 -8.20 8.05
CA SER A 242 -18.51 -7.26 8.02
C SER A 242 -17.82 -7.24 9.39
N VAL A 243 -16.53 -6.91 9.40
CA VAL A 243 -15.66 -7.03 10.58
C VAL A 243 -14.96 -5.71 10.85
N LEU A 244 -14.92 -5.30 12.11
CA LEU A 244 -13.98 -4.32 12.62
C LEU A 244 -12.99 -5.07 13.50
N SER A 245 -11.76 -5.23 13.00
CA SER A 245 -10.67 -5.89 13.70
C SER A 245 -9.80 -4.84 14.38
N GLU A 246 -9.79 -4.86 15.71
CA GLU A 246 -9.13 -3.83 16.51
C GLU A 246 -7.71 -4.26 16.93
N ALA A 247 -6.71 -3.46 16.58
CA ALA A 247 -5.31 -3.73 16.93
C ALA A 247 -5.10 -3.78 18.46
N SER A 248 -5.87 -2.98 19.20
CA SER A 248 -5.85 -2.95 20.67
C SER A 248 -6.30 -4.26 21.33
N LYS A 249 -6.99 -5.13 20.58
CA LYS A 249 -7.51 -6.43 21.05
C LYS A 249 -6.72 -7.63 20.50
N GLY A 250 -5.59 -7.37 19.85
CA GLY A 250 -4.74 -8.41 19.25
C GLY A 250 -5.12 -8.79 17.82
N GLY A 251 -6.13 -8.14 17.23
CA GLY A 251 -6.45 -8.19 15.81
C GLY A 251 -5.67 -7.15 15.01
N GLY A 252 -6.30 -6.61 13.97
CA GLY A 252 -5.79 -5.52 13.14
C GLY A 252 -4.69 -5.94 12.17
N ALA A 253 -4.12 -4.94 11.51
CA ALA A 253 -3.03 -5.09 10.56
C ALA A 253 -1.68 -5.21 11.27
N PHE A 254 -0.70 -5.77 10.55
CA PHE A 254 0.70 -5.65 10.91
C PHE A 254 1.23 -4.28 10.47
N ARG A 255 2.29 -3.81 11.13
CA ARG A 255 3.08 -2.66 10.69
C ARG A 255 4.52 -3.13 10.44
N LEU A 256 4.97 -3.04 9.20
CA LEU A 256 6.33 -3.36 8.79
C LEU A 256 7.12 -2.06 8.59
N ARG A 257 8.16 -1.89 9.41
CA ARG A 257 9.08 -0.76 9.32
C ARG A 257 10.46 -1.22 8.88
N SER A 258 11.08 -0.43 8.01
CA SER A 258 12.43 -0.64 7.50
C SER A 258 13.26 0.62 7.69
N ASP A 259 14.52 0.49 8.07
CA ASP A 259 15.46 1.63 8.18
C ASP A 259 16.08 2.05 6.83
N GLN A 260 15.78 1.32 5.76
CA GLN A 260 16.07 1.68 4.37
C GLN A 260 14.81 1.54 3.50
N PRO A 261 14.72 2.27 2.37
CA PRO A 261 13.66 2.08 1.39
C PRO A 261 13.60 0.64 0.85
N VAL A 262 12.45 0.00 0.97
CA VAL A 262 12.15 -1.34 0.46
C VAL A 262 10.87 -1.33 -0.37
N VAL A 263 10.65 -2.38 -1.15
CA VAL A 263 9.37 -2.69 -1.80
C VAL A 263 8.77 -3.91 -1.12
N VAL A 264 7.47 -3.86 -0.81
CA VAL A 264 6.78 -4.94 -0.10
C VAL A 264 5.61 -5.45 -0.92
N THR A 265 5.59 -6.75 -1.15
CA THR A 265 4.45 -7.46 -1.75
C THR A 265 3.85 -8.37 -0.69
N GLN A 266 2.57 -8.20 -0.42
CA GLN A 266 1.78 -9.09 0.43
C GLN A 266 1.30 -10.30 -0.36
N PHE A 267 1.24 -11.45 0.29
CA PHE A 267 0.71 -12.68 -0.26
C PHE A 267 -0.38 -13.26 0.63
N ASN A 268 -1.48 -13.62 -0.01
CA ASN A 268 -2.65 -14.22 0.58
C ASN A 268 -3.04 -15.42 -0.29
N THR A 269 -2.34 -16.55 -0.28
CA THR A 269 -1.24 -17.03 0.59
C THR A 269 0.14 -17.00 -0.07
N LEU A 270 1.24 -17.14 0.70
CA LEU A 270 2.63 -17.16 0.20
C LEU A 270 2.96 -18.32 -0.76
N ARG A 271 2.20 -19.42 -0.71
CA ARG A 271 2.54 -20.65 -1.43
C ARG A 271 1.33 -21.20 -2.17
N ALA A 272 1.53 -21.56 -3.43
CA ALA A 272 0.51 -22.26 -4.22
C ALA A 272 0.40 -23.75 -3.83
N SER A 273 1.50 -24.34 -3.36
CA SER A 273 1.59 -25.74 -2.96
C SER A 273 2.42 -25.91 -1.68
N ASN A 274 2.06 -26.90 -0.87
CA ASN A 274 2.85 -27.27 0.31
C ASN A 274 3.89 -28.35 -0.07
N GLU A 275 5.15 -27.92 -0.19
CA GLU A 275 6.29 -28.78 -0.53
C GLU A 275 6.57 -29.88 0.51
N GLN A 276 6.09 -29.73 1.76
CA GLN A 276 6.28 -30.73 2.82
C GLN A 276 5.32 -31.93 2.66
N GLY A 277 4.36 -31.85 1.73
CA GLY A 277 3.45 -32.93 1.34
C GLY A 277 2.36 -33.24 2.37
N LEU A 278 1.56 -34.28 2.09
CA LEU A 278 0.36 -34.68 2.86
C LEU A 278 0.63 -35.14 4.31
N ASN A 279 1.90 -35.18 4.73
CA ASN A 279 2.31 -35.80 5.98
C ASN A 279 1.88 -35.02 7.23
N GLU A 280 1.36 -33.80 7.06
CA GLU A 280 0.82 -32.97 8.14
C GLU A 280 -0.72 -32.87 8.13
N GLY A 281 -1.41 -33.68 7.33
CA GLY A 281 -2.88 -33.71 7.32
C GLY A 281 -3.54 -32.76 6.32
N CYS A 282 -2.77 -32.08 5.47
CA CYS A 282 -3.33 -31.28 4.37
C CYS A 282 -4.10 -32.18 3.39
N PRO A 283 -5.35 -31.83 3.01
CA PRO A 283 -6.12 -32.59 2.02
C PRO A 283 -5.42 -32.60 0.64
N PRO A 284 -5.16 -33.79 0.05
CA PRO A 284 -4.64 -33.86 -1.31
C PRO A 284 -5.68 -33.45 -2.32
N ASP A 285 -5.25 -32.71 -3.33
CA ASP A 285 -5.96 -32.63 -4.59
C ASP A 285 -6.10 -34.03 -5.20
N THR A 286 -7.33 -34.39 -5.58
CA THR A 286 -7.61 -35.70 -6.17
C THR A 286 -6.98 -35.90 -7.55
N SER A 287 -6.65 -34.81 -8.27
CA SER A 287 -6.12 -34.88 -9.63
C SER A 287 -4.60 -34.92 -9.71
N SER A 288 -3.92 -34.11 -8.89
CA SER A 288 -2.46 -33.98 -8.83
C SER A 288 -1.83 -34.78 -7.69
N GLY A 289 -2.58 -35.07 -6.62
CA GLY A 289 -2.05 -35.66 -5.39
C GLY A 289 -1.25 -34.67 -4.53
N GLU A 290 -1.25 -33.38 -4.88
CA GLU A 290 -0.54 -32.32 -4.19
C GLU A 290 -1.44 -31.61 -3.16
N CYS A 291 -0.84 -30.99 -2.15
CA CYS A 291 -1.53 -30.08 -1.24
C CYS A 291 -1.45 -28.68 -1.84
N LEU A 292 -2.58 -28.14 -2.32
CA LEU A 292 -2.65 -26.85 -3.04
C LEU A 292 -3.51 -25.85 -2.27
N SER A 293 -3.16 -24.56 -2.32
CA SER A 293 -3.93 -23.51 -1.64
C SER A 293 -5.16 -23.05 -2.42
N TYR A 294 -5.11 -23.14 -3.75
CA TYR A 294 -6.16 -22.71 -4.71
C TYR A 294 -6.60 -21.25 -4.63
N SER A 295 -5.96 -20.48 -3.77
CA SER A 295 -6.41 -19.15 -3.33
C SER A 295 -5.17 -18.32 -3.00
N ASN A 296 -4.10 -18.47 -3.78
CA ASN A 296 -2.88 -17.68 -3.63
C ASN A 296 -2.97 -16.44 -4.53
N ASP A 297 -2.87 -15.27 -3.91
CA ASP A 297 -2.79 -14.00 -4.62
C ASP A 297 -1.78 -13.07 -3.98
N ALA A 298 -1.42 -11.99 -4.68
CA ALA A 298 -0.41 -11.06 -4.21
C ALA A 298 -0.74 -9.61 -4.55
N SER A 299 -0.63 -8.73 -3.54
CA SER A 299 -0.83 -7.30 -3.65
C SER A 299 0.45 -6.53 -3.38
N LEU A 300 0.76 -5.55 -4.24
CA LEU A 300 1.83 -4.60 -3.98
C LEU A 300 1.38 -3.62 -2.88
N LEU A 301 2.07 -3.61 -1.74
CA LEU A 301 1.75 -2.66 -0.68
C LEU A 301 2.33 -1.28 -1.01
N LEU A 302 1.51 -0.26 -0.85
CA LEU A 302 1.97 1.13 -0.89
C LEU A 302 2.47 1.55 0.49
N PRO A 303 3.62 2.24 0.57
CA PRO A 303 4.10 2.77 1.85
C PRO A 303 3.17 3.87 2.36
N SER A 304 3.16 4.11 3.68
CA SER A 304 2.33 5.14 4.31
C SER A 304 2.54 6.56 3.75
N SER A 305 3.70 6.84 3.15
CA SER A 305 4.00 8.11 2.46
C SER A 305 3.26 8.30 1.14
N SER A 306 2.68 7.23 0.58
CA SER A 306 1.98 7.24 -0.71
C SER A 306 0.46 7.11 -0.58
N LEU A 307 -0.02 6.72 0.60
CA LEU A 307 -1.44 6.57 0.92
C LEU A 307 -2.15 7.93 0.90
N ASP A 308 -3.46 7.89 0.64
CA ASP A 308 -4.30 9.10 0.59
C ASP A 308 -5.55 8.95 1.47
N ALA A 309 -6.33 10.01 1.57
CA ALA A 309 -7.52 10.06 2.41
C ALA A 309 -8.82 9.79 1.63
N THR A 310 -8.78 9.83 0.29
CA THR A 310 -9.95 9.71 -0.59
C THR A 310 -9.75 8.62 -1.62
N HIS A 311 -10.71 7.69 -1.71
CA HIS A 311 -10.66 6.54 -2.61
C HIS A 311 -12.03 6.31 -3.26
N GLU A 312 -11.98 5.92 -4.54
CA GLU A 312 -13.10 5.29 -5.24
C GLU A 312 -12.75 3.81 -5.43
N LEU A 313 -13.63 2.93 -4.98
CA LEU A 313 -13.32 1.50 -4.94
C LEU A 313 -13.41 0.89 -6.35
N MET A 314 -12.39 0.11 -6.69
CA MET A 314 -12.40 -0.82 -7.81
C MET A 314 -12.53 -2.24 -7.25
N GLY A 315 -13.11 -3.14 -8.02
CA GLY A 315 -13.31 -4.52 -7.58
C GLY A 315 -14.04 -5.35 -8.61
N TRP A 316 -14.22 -6.62 -8.27
CA TRP A 316 -14.95 -7.57 -9.09
C TRP A 316 -16.34 -7.82 -8.52
N THR A 317 -17.24 -8.35 -9.34
CA THR A 317 -18.60 -8.67 -8.87
C THR A 317 -18.60 -9.84 -7.90
N SER A 318 -19.50 -9.81 -6.93
CA SER A 318 -19.70 -10.91 -5.99
C SER A 318 -20.04 -12.22 -6.70
N TRP A 319 -19.72 -13.35 -6.08
CA TRP A 319 -20.34 -14.61 -6.45
C TRP A 319 -21.78 -14.60 -5.96
N GLN A 320 -22.72 -14.37 -6.89
CA GLN A 320 -24.15 -14.29 -6.61
C GLN A 320 -24.70 -15.51 -5.86
N LEU A 321 -25.45 -15.26 -4.79
CA LEU A 321 -26.26 -16.29 -4.15
C LEU A 321 -27.35 -16.79 -5.12
N ASP A 322 -27.34 -18.09 -5.43
CA ASP A 322 -28.46 -18.78 -6.08
C ASP A 322 -29.26 -19.59 -5.05
N PRO A 323 -30.42 -19.08 -4.58
CA PRO A 323 -31.23 -19.78 -3.58
C PRO A 323 -31.84 -21.11 -4.09
N GLY A 324 -31.86 -21.33 -5.40
CA GLY A 324 -32.37 -22.55 -6.02
C GLY A 324 -31.31 -23.65 -6.19
N ALA A 325 -30.04 -23.35 -5.94
CA ALA A 325 -28.95 -24.30 -6.04
C ALA A 325 -29.02 -25.36 -4.92
N THR A 326 -28.47 -26.53 -5.19
CA THR A 326 -28.33 -27.61 -4.19
C THR A 326 -27.39 -27.24 -3.05
N ASP A 327 -26.50 -26.27 -3.28
CA ASP A 327 -25.64 -25.65 -2.28
C ASP A 327 -25.64 -24.13 -2.50
N PRO A 328 -26.65 -23.40 -1.97
CA PRO A 328 -26.79 -21.97 -2.21
C PRO A 328 -25.69 -21.23 -1.46
N ARG A 329 -24.71 -20.71 -2.21
CA ARG A 329 -23.61 -19.89 -1.68
C ARG A 329 -23.61 -18.53 -2.37
N GLY A 330 -23.47 -17.48 -1.56
CA GLY A 330 -23.22 -16.13 -2.04
C GLY A 330 -21.98 -15.63 -1.35
N VAL A 331 -20.97 -15.23 -2.13
CA VAL A 331 -19.71 -14.68 -1.61
C VAL A 331 -19.63 -13.24 -2.05
N GLY A 332 -19.74 -12.32 -1.10
CA GLY A 332 -19.56 -10.89 -1.36
C GLY A 332 -18.11 -10.58 -1.74
N ASP A 333 -17.92 -9.61 -2.63
CA ASP A 333 -16.65 -8.89 -2.69
C ASP A 333 -16.41 -8.10 -1.40
N PHE A 334 -15.16 -7.76 -1.13
CA PHE A 334 -14.77 -7.03 0.07
C PHE A 334 -13.93 -5.79 -0.22
N VAL A 335 -13.90 -4.93 0.78
CA VAL A 335 -12.88 -3.90 0.97
C VAL A 335 -12.33 -3.99 2.38
N SER A 336 -11.01 -4.00 2.51
CA SER A 336 -10.27 -3.90 3.78
C SER A 336 -9.64 -2.52 3.90
N ILE A 337 -10.07 -1.75 4.89
CA ILE A 337 -9.58 -0.39 5.15
C ILE A 337 -8.74 -0.41 6.42
N THR A 338 -7.45 -0.10 6.31
CA THR A 338 -6.52 -0.06 7.45
C THR A 338 -6.19 1.38 7.82
N ALA A 339 -6.38 1.75 9.09
CA ALA A 339 -5.97 3.04 9.61
C ALA A 339 -4.49 3.03 9.97
N VAL A 340 -3.70 3.95 9.40
CA VAL A 340 -2.24 4.02 9.64
C VAL A 340 -1.86 5.01 10.75
N GLN A 341 -2.85 5.72 11.30
CA GLN A 341 -2.70 6.72 12.35
C GLN A 341 -3.89 6.67 13.31
N ASP A 342 -3.66 7.07 14.57
CA ASP A 342 -4.71 7.15 15.58
C ASP A 342 -5.76 8.22 15.27
N GLY A 343 -6.99 7.95 15.72
CA GLY A 343 -8.11 8.87 15.59
C GLY A 343 -8.52 9.12 14.14
N THR A 344 -8.28 8.16 13.25
CA THR A 344 -8.67 8.22 11.85
C THR A 344 -10.16 8.01 11.74
N THR A 345 -10.88 9.01 11.24
CA THR A 345 -12.32 8.92 11.02
C THR A 345 -12.54 8.56 9.56
N VAL A 346 -13.10 7.38 9.28
CA VAL A 346 -13.41 6.88 7.94
C VAL A 346 -14.90 7.00 7.68
N THR A 347 -15.29 7.56 6.55
CA THR A 347 -16.67 7.61 6.07
C THR A 347 -16.80 6.80 4.78
N VAL A 348 -17.71 5.83 4.80
CA VAL A 348 -17.97 4.92 3.69
C VAL A 348 -19.36 5.21 3.12
N LYS A 349 -19.45 5.28 1.80
CA LYS A 349 -20.70 5.35 1.04
C LYS A 349 -20.68 4.25 -0.02
N PRO A 350 -21.30 3.10 0.25
CA PRO A 350 -21.16 1.96 -0.62
C PRO A 350 -22.12 2.04 -1.81
N SER A 351 -21.71 1.52 -2.97
CA SER A 351 -22.53 1.44 -4.18
C SER A 351 -23.61 0.36 -4.10
N ASN A 352 -23.40 -0.67 -3.26
CA ASN A 352 -24.38 -1.71 -2.92
C ASN A 352 -24.53 -1.86 -1.39
N ARG A 353 -25.51 -2.66 -0.97
CA ARG A 353 -25.68 -2.98 0.46
C ARG A 353 -24.46 -3.74 0.98
N VAL A 354 -23.97 -3.31 2.14
CA VAL A 354 -22.90 -3.96 2.92
C VAL A 354 -23.52 -4.81 4.02
N LEU A 355 -22.96 -6.01 4.23
CA LEU A 355 -23.38 -6.93 5.28
C LEU A 355 -23.30 -6.29 6.68
N PRO A 356 -24.19 -6.67 7.61
CA PRO A 356 -24.11 -6.23 9.00
C PRO A 356 -22.81 -6.67 9.66
N PHE A 357 -22.50 -6.04 10.79
CA PHE A 357 -21.43 -6.49 11.69
C PHE A 357 -22.02 -7.49 12.68
N GLU A 358 -21.19 -8.31 13.33
CA GLU A 358 -21.65 -9.23 14.39
C GLU A 358 -22.50 -8.50 15.45
N SER A 359 -22.08 -7.28 15.80
CA SER A 359 -22.83 -6.36 16.64
C SER A 359 -23.08 -5.05 15.92
N GLY A 360 -24.07 -5.03 15.01
CA GLY A 360 -24.52 -3.80 14.39
C GLY A 360 -25.31 -4.00 13.11
N GLU A 361 -25.77 -2.89 12.54
CA GLU A 361 -26.46 -2.89 11.26
C GLU A 361 -25.46 -2.93 10.09
N GLY A 362 -25.94 -3.26 8.90
CA GLY A 362 -25.16 -3.10 7.66
C GLY A 362 -25.08 -1.65 7.23
N ILE A 363 -24.85 -1.44 5.93
CA ILE A 363 -24.94 -0.12 5.30
C ILE A 363 -25.76 -0.29 4.03
N GLU A 364 -26.87 0.43 3.91
CA GLU A 364 -27.67 0.43 2.67
C GLU A 364 -26.92 1.15 1.55
N ALA A 365 -27.19 0.75 0.30
CA ALA A 365 -26.59 1.37 -0.87
C ALA A 365 -26.83 2.90 -0.89
N GLY A 366 -25.76 3.67 -1.10
CA GLY A 366 -25.79 5.13 -1.13
C GLY A 366 -25.92 5.82 0.24
N ALA A 367 -26.15 5.07 1.33
CA ALA A 367 -26.12 5.61 2.68
C ALA A 367 -24.67 5.83 3.14
N THR A 368 -24.43 6.81 3.99
CA THR A 368 -23.11 7.06 4.58
C THR A 368 -23.02 6.48 5.99
N ARG A 369 -21.87 5.89 6.33
CA ARG A 369 -21.54 5.49 7.69
C ARG A 369 -20.11 5.87 8.05
N THR A 370 -19.94 6.34 9.27
CA THR A 370 -18.64 6.79 9.79
C THR A 370 -18.13 5.83 10.88
N PHE A 371 -16.82 5.59 10.85
CA PHE A 371 -16.08 4.75 11.79
C PHE A 371 -14.91 5.55 12.35
N ASN A 372 -14.62 5.42 13.65
CA ASN A 372 -13.43 5.99 14.26
C ASN A 372 -12.46 4.85 14.54
N LEU A 373 -11.30 4.91 13.91
CA LEU A 373 -10.28 3.87 13.90
C LEU A 373 -9.02 4.37 14.59
N LEU A 374 -8.37 3.47 15.33
CA LEU A 374 -7.02 3.66 15.85
C LEU A 374 -5.99 3.09 14.89
N GLN A 375 -4.72 3.43 15.08
CA GLN A 375 -3.64 2.91 14.26
C GLN A 375 -3.62 1.38 14.30
N GLY A 376 -3.59 0.75 13.12
CA GLY A 376 -3.61 -0.69 12.93
C GLY A 376 -4.99 -1.32 12.92
N ASP A 377 -6.07 -0.60 13.25
CA ASP A 377 -7.41 -1.14 13.11
C ASP A 377 -7.75 -1.38 11.63
N VAL A 378 -8.47 -2.46 11.37
CA VAL A 378 -8.90 -2.87 10.03
C VAL A 378 -10.42 -2.98 9.99
N LEU A 379 -11.04 -2.23 9.08
CA LEU A 379 -12.45 -2.33 8.75
C LEU A 379 -12.60 -3.15 7.46
N GLN A 380 -13.08 -4.39 7.56
CA GLN A 380 -13.35 -5.25 6.41
C GLN A 380 -14.84 -5.34 6.14
N LEU A 381 -15.29 -4.81 5.01
CA LEU A 381 -16.69 -4.74 4.61
C LEU A 381 -16.95 -5.71 3.47
N PHE A 382 -18.07 -6.42 3.52
CA PHE A 382 -18.51 -7.31 2.46
C PHE A 382 -19.80 -6.79 1.82
N SER A 383 -19.92 -6.90 0.50
CA SER A 383 -21.21 -6.70 -0.15
C SER A 383 -22.18 -7.85 0.14
N ASP A 384 -23.46 -7.56 0.09
CA ASP A 384 -24.51 -8.55 0.26
C ASP A 384 -24.78 -9.31 -1.05
N ALA A 385 -24.15 -10.48 -1.19
CA ALA A 385 -24.30 -11.36 -2.36
C ALA A 385 -25.72 -11.91 -2.60
N SER A 386 -26.70 -11.64 -1.72
CA SER A 386 -28.11 -11.91 -2.01
C SER A 386 -28.73 -10.92 -2.99
N ILE A 387 -28.10 -9.75 -3.20
CA ILE A 387 -28.51 -8.76 -4.19
C ILE A 387 -27.94 -9.14 -5.54
N GLN A 388 -28.78 -9.11 -6.59
CA GLN A 388 -28.33 -9.39 -7.95
C GLN A 388 -27.28 -8.37 -8.41
N GLY A 389 -26.08 -8.87 -8.75
CA GLY A 389 -24.99 -8.02 -9.24
C GLY A 389 -24.31 -7.21 -8.12
N ALA A 390 -24.38 -7.69 -6.88
CA ALA A 390 -23.69 -7.07 -5.75
C ALA A 390 -22.19 -6.88 -6.05
N GLN A 391 -21.70 -5.66 -5.82
CA GLN A 391 -20.30 -5.29 -5.87
C GLN A 391 -20.08 -3.99 -5.09
N LEU A 392 -18.90 -3.79 -4.53
CA LEU A 392 -18.46 -2.54 -3.91
C LEU A 392 -17.75 -1.61 -4.88
N ALA A 393 -17.46 -2.04 -6.11
CA ALA A 393 -16.93 -1.14 -7.13
C ALA A 393 -17.84 0.10 -7.33
N GLY A 394 -17.23 1.28 -7.41
CA GLY A 394 -17.92 2.58 -7.44
C GLY A 394 -18.36 3.11 -6.06
N SER A 395 -17.99 2.45 -4.96
CA SER A 395 -18.18 3.01 -3.61
C SER A 395 -17.16 4.12 -3.33
N GLU A 396 -17.54 5.07 -2.49
CA GLU A 396 -16.66 6.15 -2.03
C GLU A 396 -16.19 5.87 -0.59
N VAL A 397 -14.89 6.00 -0.36
CA VAL A 397 -14.28 5.96 0.97
C VAL A 397 -13.48 7.23 1.19
N THR A 398 -13.85 8.00 2.21
CA THR A 398 -13.16 9.24 2.61
C THR A 398 -12.71 9.15 4.05
N SER A 399 -11.66 9.87 4.42
CA SER A 399 -11.10 9.83 5.76
C SER A 399 -10.42 11.13 6.19
N THR A 400 -10.21 11.30 7.49
CA THR A 400 -9.50 12.47 8.03
C THR A 400 -7.98 12.37 7.95
N ARG A 401 -7.46 11.17 7.69
CA ARG A 401 -6.03 10.85 7.60
C ARG A 401 -5.82 9.76 6.56
N PRO A 402 -4.60 9.62 5.97
CA PRO A 402 -4.34 8.56 5.00
C PRO A 402 -4.71 7.16 5.53
N ILE A 403 -5.24 6.31 4.65
CA ILE A 403 -5.62 4.93 4.93
C ILE A 403 -5.10 4.00 3.83
N GLN A 404 -4.84 2.74 4.17
CA GLN A 404 -4.64 1.70 3.16
C GLN A 404 -6.00 1.08 2.82
N VAL A 405 -6.23 0.82 1.53
CA VAL A 405 -7.44 0.19 1.02
C VAL A 405 -7.01 -0.96 0.13
N LEU A 406 -7.46 -2.17 0.46
CA LEU A 406 -7.33 -3.37 -0.38
C LEU A 406 -8.72 -3.86 -0.75
N THR A 407 -8.94 -4.29 -1.98
CA THR A 407 -10.22 -4.87 -2.40
C THR A 407 -10.02 -6.29 -2.91
N GLY A 408 -11.10 -7.06 -2.99
CA GLY A 408 -10.98 -8.43 -3.44
C GLY A 408 -12.27 -9.22 -3.38
N VAL A 409 -12.19 -10.49 -3.77
CA VAL A 409 -13.27 -11.45 -3.60
C VAL A 409 -12.68 -12.75 -3.07
N PRO A 410 -13.18 -13.29 -1.94
CA PRO A 410 -12.59 -14.49 -1.35
C PRO A 410 -12.69 -15.72 -2.25
N CYS A 411 -13.68 -15.72 -3.15
CA CYS A 411 -13.99 -16.82 -4.06
C CYS A 411 -15.00 -16.34 -5.12
N VAL A 412 -14.59 -16.26 -6.38
CA VAL A 412 -15.45 -15.90 -7.52
C VAL A 412 -15.06 -16.63 -8.80
N ASN A 413 -15.98 -16.79 -9.76
CA ASN A 413 -15.66 -17.39 -11.05
C ASN A 413 -15.01 -16.37 -12.01
N VAL A 414 -13.77 -16.65 -12.41
CA VAL A 414 -13.04 -15.88 -13.43
C VAL A 414 -12.61 -16.84 -14.56
N PRO A 415 -13.16 -16.71 -15.78
CA PRO A 415 -14.30 -15.87 -16.18
C PRO A 415 -15.62 -16.37 -15.58
N VAL A 416 -16.65 -15.49 -15.56
CA VAL A 416 -17.98 -15.84 -15.03
C VAL A 416 -18.55 -17.08 -15.72
N GLY A 417 -19.10 -18.02 -14.94
CA GLY A 417 -19.74 -19.24 -15.43
C GLY A 417 -18.86 -20.49 -15.46
N VAL A 418 -17.59 -20.40 -15.03
CA VAL A 418 -16.79 -21.59 -14.71
C VAL A 418 -17.18 -22.17 -13.34
N LEU A 419 -16.84 -23.44 -13.08
CA LEU A 419 -17.24 -24.14 -11.85
C LEU A 419 -16.27 -23.93 -10.68
N THR A 420 -15.03 -23.60 -10.97
CA THR A 420 -13.98 -23.36 -9.98
C THR A 420 -14.00 -21.88 -9.59
N CYS A 421 -13.78 -21.59 -8.32
CA CYS A 421 -13.56 -20.22 -7.91
C CYS A 421 -12.08 -19.89 -7.82
N ASP A 422 -11.81 -18.62 -8.08
CA ASP A 422 -10.54 -17.94 -7.91
C ASP A 422 -10.65 -16.99 -6.73
N HIS A 423 -9.51 -16.74 -6.10
CA HIS A 423 -9.34 -15.62 -5.17
C HIS A 423 -8.90 -14.40 -5.98
N VAL A 424 -9.33 -13.22 -5.56
CA VAL A 424 -8.89 -11.94 -6.13
C VAL A 424 -8.52 -11.02 -4.99
N GLU A 425 -7.33 -10.45 -5.01
CA GLU A 425 -6.88 -9.38 -4.11
C GLU A 425 -6.10 -8.33 -4.89
N GLU A 426 -6.40 -7.05 -4.66
CA GLU A 426 -5.66 -5.90 -5.20
C GLU A 426 -5.32 -4.90 -4.10
#